data_AF-A0A972LB16-F1
#
_entry.id   AF-A0A972LB16-F1
#
_cell.length_a   1.000
_cell.length_b   1.000
_cell.length_c   1.000
_cell.angle_alpha   90.00
_cell.angle_beta   90.00
_cell.angle_gamma   90.00
#
_symmetry.space_group_name_H-M   'P 1'
#
loop_
_entity.id
_entity.type
_entity.pdbx_description
1 polymer ?
#
loop_
_entity_poly.entity_id
_entity_poly.type
_entity_poly.pdbx_seq_one_letter_code
_entity_poly.pdbx_strand_id
1 'polypeptide(L)'
;MALEFCINGAPPTLTEITAERERAAHDRAMLRKKNIRFLIIILTIVGTYIPSMIIFVIPHFEDPDLGIGAYFLPYLTFIIFAVGNNQHHKIIEKPRKIMDEAIAALEEASPEAFAEVTDAGRRYAKIAAYLEQVSAQGRPLLQAESAAVQQWIADEVRAATA
;
A
#
# COMPACT_ATOMS: atom_id res chain seq x y z
N MET A 1 -2.09 -4.67 -8.96
CA MET A 1 -2.25 -6.12 -8.79
C MET A 1 -2.56 -6.69 -10.14
N ALA A 2 -1.73 -7.60 -10.65
CA ALA A 2 -2.05 -8.30 -11.90
C ALA A 2 -2.75 -9.65 -11.66
N LEU A 3 -2.66 -10.21 -10.45
CA LEU A 3 -3.32 -11.47 -10.08
C LEU A 3 -4.75 -11.21 -9.59
N GLU A 4 -5.73 -11.63 -10.39
CA GLU A 4 -7.12 -11.71 -9.98
C GLU A 4 -7.40 -13.11 -9.42
N PHE A 5 -7.86 -13.14 -8.16
CA PHE A 5 -8.25 -14.38 -7.51
C PHE A 5 -9.74 -14.63 -7.75
N CYS A 6 -10.05 -15.63 -8.55
CA CYS A 6 -11.42 -15.98 -8.92
C CYS A 6 -11.65 -17.48 -8.81
N ILE A 7 -12.62 -17.87 -7.98
CA ILE A 7 -12.97 -19.29 -7.75
C ILE A 7 -13.60 -19.93 -9.01
N ASN A 8 -14.19 -19.11 -9.88
CA ASN A 8 -14.76 -19.59 -11.14
C ASN A 8 -13.69 -19.84 -12.22
N GLY A 9 -12.45 -19.40 -11.99
CA GLY A 9 -11.31 -19.55 -12.90
C GLY A 9 -10.30 -20.58 -12.40
N ALA A 10 -9.22 -20.73 -13.17
CA ALA A 10 -8.07 -21.53 -12.73
C ALA A 10 -7.31 -20.79 -11.62
N PRO A 11 -6.90 -21.48 -10.54
CA PRO A 11 -6.05 -20.88 -9.52
C PRO A 11 -4.69 -20.50 -10.11
N PRO A 12 -4.13 -19.35 -9.71
CA PRO A 12 -2.83 -18.92 -10.21
C PRO A 12 -1.74 -19.91 -9.83
N THR A 13 -0.82 -20.11 -10.77
CA THR A 13 0.28 -21.07 -10.63
C THR A 13 1.34 -20.57 -9.65
N LEU A 14 2.13 -21.50 -9.10
CA LEU A 14 3.27 -21.16 -8.24
C LEU A 14 4.21 -20.14 -8.92
N THR A 15 4.47 -20.30 -10.22
CA THR A 15 5.32 -19.42 -11.01
C THR A 15 4.78 -17.99 -11.12
N GLU A 16 3.46 -17.83 -11.26
CA GLU A 16 2.82 -16.51 -11.32
C GLU A 16 2.87 -15.82 -9.95
N ILE A 17 2.62 -16.59 -8.88
CA ILE A 17 2.70 -16.08 -7.50
C ILE A 17 4.13 -15.64 -7.17
N THR A 18 5.15 -16.43 -7.52
CA THR A 18 6.56 -16.05 -7.30
C THR A 18 6.95 -14.82 -8.10
N ALA A 19 6.53 -14.74 -9.37
CA ALA A 19 6.81 -13.59 -10.22
C ALA A 19 6.16 -12.31 -9.67
N GLU A 20 4.93 -12.38 -9.16
CA GLU A 20 4.27 -11.22 -8.55
C GLU A 20 4.90 -10.83 -7.21
N ARG A 21 5.36 -11.80 -6.39
CA ARG A 21 6.14 -11.52 -5.18
C ARG A 21 7.46 -10.79 -5.50
N GLU A 22 8.17 -11.22 -6.53
CA GLU A 22 9.41 -10.56 -6.99
C GLU A 22 9.15 -9.14 -7.49
N ARG A 23 8.08 -8.94 -8.29
CA ARG A 23 7.65 -7.61 -8.74
C ARG A 23 7.31 -6.70 -7.56
N ALA A 24 6.52 -7.21 -6.61
CA ALA A 24 6.15 -6.45 -5.40
C ALA A 24 7.39 -6.07 -4.56
N ALA A 25 8.37 -6.98 -4.44
CA ALA A 25 9.63 -6.69 -3.75
C ALA A 25 10.47 -5.63 -4.48
N HIS A 26 10.56 -5.71 -5.80
CA HIS A 26 11.24 -4.72 -6.63
C HIS A 26 10.59 -3.34 -6.52
N ASP A 27 9.26 -3.28 -6.63
CA ASP A 27 8.51 -2.04 -6.49
C ASP A 27 8.68 -1.45 -5.10
N ARG A 28 8.80 -2.28 -4.06
CA ARG A 28 9.02 -1.84 -2.68
C ARG A 28 10.37 -1.17 -2.52
N ALA A 29 11.40 -1.73 -3.16
CA ALA A 29 12.72 -1.11 -3.21
C ALA A 29 12.69 0.24 -3.95
N MET A 30 11.93 0.33 -5.05
CA MET A 30 11.74 1.58 -5.79
C MET A 30 11.01 2.65 -4.97
N LEU A 31 9.96 2.29 -4.23
CA LEU A 31 9.28 3.20 -3.29
C LEU A 31 10.22 3.68 -2.18
N ARG A 32 11.06 2.79 -1.63
CA ARG A 32 12.07 3.18 -0.62
C ARG A 32 13.03 4.24 -1.17
N LYS A 33 13.48 4.08 -2.42
CA LYS A 33 14.34 5.08 -3.08
C LYS A 33 13.63 6.43 -3.27
N LYS A 34 12.34 6.42 -3.63
CA LYS A 34 11.52 7.65 -3.71
C LYS A 34 11.38 8.32 -2.34
N ASN A 35 11.16 7.54 -1.28
CA ASN A 35 11.08 8.07 0.08
C ASN A 35 12.38 8.74 0.54
N ILE A 36 13.53 8.10 0.29
CA ILE A 36 14.85 8.69 0.60
C ILE A 36 15.05 10.00 -0.15
N ARG A 37 14.73 10.05 -1.45
CA ARG A 37 14.82 11.28 -2.25
C ARG A 37 13.92 12.39 -1.70
N PHE A 38 12.69 12.05 -1.31
CA PHE A 38 11.77 12.99 -0.70
C PHE A 38 12.32 13.55 0.62
N LEU A 39 12.86 12.69 1.48
CA LEU A 39 13.50 13.11 2.74
C LEU A 39 14.69 14.04 2.48
N ILE A 40 15.55 13.73 1.51
CA ILE A 40 16.67 14.61 1.13
C ILE A 40 16.16 15.99 0.71
N ILE A 41 15.13 16.05 -0.15
CA ILE A 41 14.53 17.32 -0.59
C ILE A 41 14.00 18.13 0.59
N ILE A 42 13.25 17.49 1.49
CA ILE A 42 12.72 18.16 2.69
C ILE A 42 13.85 18.66 3.59
N LEU A 43 14.89 17.85 3.81
CA LEU A 43 16.05 18.26 4.61
C LEU A 43 16.79 19.44 3.98
N THR A 44 16.95 19.48 2.65
CA THR A 44 17.54 20.63 1.94
C THR A 44 16.68 21.88 2.07
N ILE A 45 15.36 21.75 1.96
CA ILE A 45 14.43 22.88 2.15
C ILE A 45 14.52 23.40 3.58
N VAL A 46 14.45 22.54 4.60
CA VAL A 46 14.56 22.95 6.00
C VAL A 46 15.94 23.54 6.29
N GLY A 47 17.00 22.93 5.78
CA GLY A 47 18.39 23.38 5.96
C GLY A 47 18.70 24.73 5.29
N THR A 48 17.98 25.10 4.23
CA THR A 48 18.07 26.44 3.62
C THR A 48 17.12 27.44 4.26
N TYR A 49 15.97 26.97 4.76
CA TYR A 49 14.96 27.77 5.43
C TYR A 49 15.43 28.32 6.79
N ILE A 50 16.09 27.51 7.63
CA ILE A 50 16.56 27.94 8.96
C ILE A 50 17.56 29.10 8.88
N PRO A 51 18.63 29.06 8.05
CA PRO A 51 19.54 30.19 7.86
C PRO A 51 18.82 31.41 7.30
N SER A 52 17.85 31.22 6.40
CA SER A 52 17.05 32.31 5.86
C SER A 52 16.24 33.00 6.97
N MET A 53 15.61 32.24 7.88
CA MET A 53 14.97 32.85 9.05
C MET A 53 15.95 33.65 9.90
N ILE A 54 17.15 33.14 10.16
CA ILE A 54 18.17 33.84 10.95
C ILE A 54 18.57 35.16 10.26
N ILE A 55 18.77 35.15 8.95
CA ILE A 55 19.20 36.32 8.17
C ILE A 55 18.09 37.37 8.02
N PHE A 56 16.82 36.98 7.89
CA PHE A 56 15.73 37.93 7.64
C PHE A 56 14.96 38.34 8.90
N VAL A 57 14.86 37.46 9.91
CA VAL A 57 14.07 37.73 11.13
C VAL A 57 14.88 38.48 12.18
N ILE A 58 16.16 38.14 12.38
CA ILE A 58 16.99 38.81 13.39
C ILE A 58 17.18 40.30 13.07
N PRO A 59 17.54 40.69 11.83
CA PRO A 59 17.69 42.11 11.50
C PRO A 59 16.37 42.88 11.47
N HIS A 60 15.22 42.20 11.29
CA HIS A 60 13.91 42.86 11.34
C HIS A 60 13.58 43.44 12.72
N PHE A 61 14.12 42.84 13.80
CA PHE A 61 13.97 43.41 15.14
C PHE A 61 14.76 44.70 15.34
N GLU A 62 15.79 44.93 14.53
CA GLU A 62 16.64 46.13 14.59
C GLU A 62 16.25 47.19 13.55
N ASP A 63 15.84 46.79 12.34
CA ASP A 63 15.42 47.71 11.27
C ASP A 63 14.20 47.15 10.47
N PRO A 64 13.00 47.76 10.59
CA PRO A 64 11.75 47.21 10.05
C PRO A 64 11.72 47.10 8.51
N ASP A 65 12.42 48.00 7.81
CA ASP A 65 12.36 48.13 6.34
C ASP A 65 13.03 46.95 5.60
N LEU A 66 13.90 46.19 6.27
CA LEU A 66 14.54 44.98 5.74
C LEU A 66 13.68 43.70 5.92
N GLY A 67 12.57 43.78 6.66
CA GLY A 67 11.85 42.59 7.15
C GLY A 67 10.59 42.18 6.41
N ILE A 68 10.30 42.73 5.22
CA ILE A 68 9.14 42.30 4.42
C ILE A 68 9.16 40.78 4.18
N GLY A 69 10.35 40.19 3.99
CA GLY A 69 10.54 38.74 3.87
C GLY A 69 10.12 37.94 5.11
N ALA A 70 10.21 38.54 6.31
CA ALA A 70 9.83 37.89 7.56
C ALA A 70 8.32 37.62 7.66
N TYR A 71 7.49 38.49 7.08
CA TYR A 71 6.03 38.33 7.06
C TYR A 71 5.57 37.18 6.15
N PHE A 72 6.36 36.83 5.11
CA PHE A 72 6.03 35.73 4.19
C PHE A 72 6.51 34.35 4.67
N LEU A 73 7.43 34.30 5.65
CA LEU A 73 7.99 33.06 6.18
C LEU A 73 6.95 32.07 6.75
N PRO A 74 5.94 32.50 7.55
CA PRO A 74 4.90 31.61 8.04
C PRO A 74 4.07 30.98 6.91
N TYR A 75 3.77 31.76 5.87
CA TYR A 75 3.02 31.28 4.71
C TYR A 75 3.84 30.29 3.88
N LEU A 76 5.13 30.56 3.69
CA LEU A 76 6.05 29.63 3.02
C LEU A 76 6.18 28.32 3.80
N THR A 77 6.27 28.38 5.14
CA THR A 77 6.28 27.20 6.01
C THR A 77 5.02 26.37 5.82
N PHE A 78 3.85 27.02 5.84
CA PHE A 78 2.57 26.37 5.65
C PHE A 78 2.48 25.69 4.28
N ILE A 79 2.93 26.35 3.21
CA ILE A 79 2.95 25.79 1.85
C ILE A 79 3.88 24.58 1.78
N ILE A 80 5.10 24.67 2.30
CA ILE A 80 6.07 23.57 2.31
C ILE A 80 5.49 22.37 3.07
N PHE A 81 4.88 22.61 4.24
CA PHE A 81 4.31 21.55 5.07
C PHE A 81 3.06 20.92 4.42
N ALA A 82 2.11 21.72 3.96
CA ALA A 82 0.87 21.24 3.37
C ALA A 82 1.11 20.52 2.03
N VAL A 83 1.91 21.10 1.13
CA VAL A 83 2.25 20.49 -0.15
C VAL A 83 3.14 19.27 0.07
N GLY A 84 4.15 19.37 0.95
CA GLY A 84 5.04 18.27 1.30
C GLY A 84 4.28 17.07 1.86
N ASN A 85 3.43 17.26 2.86
CA ASN A 85 2.64 16.17 3.45
C ASN A 85 1.65 15.57 2.46
N ASN A 86 0.97 16.40 1.66
CA ASN A 86 0.05 15.91 0.64
C ASN A 86 0.79 15.07 -0.42
N GLN A 87 1.97 15.52 -0.86
CA GLN A 87 2.80 14.76 -1.80
C GLN A 87 3.36 13.48 -1.17
N HIS A 88 3.87 13.53 0.06
CA HIS A 88 4.34 12.35 0.78
C HIS A 88 3.23 11.30 0.91
N HIS A 89 2.04 11.74 1.33
CA HIS A 89 0.88 10.87 1.48
C HIS A 89 0.50 10.20 0.15
N LYS A 90 0.41 10.98 -0.94
CA LYS A 90 -0.02 10.48 -2.25
C LYS A 90 1.03 9.62 -2.96
N ILE A 91 2.30 9.97 -2.86
CA ILE A 91 3.39 9.35 -3.65
C ILE A 91 4.07 8.21 -2.89
N ILE A 92 4.09 8.26 -1.55
CA ILE A 92 4.83 7.31 -0.72
C ILE A 92 3.87 6.49 0.14
N GLU A 93 3.05 7.12 0.99
CA GLU A 93 2.25 6.36 1.96
C GLU A 93 1.16 5.51 1.30
N LYS A 94 0.36 6.11 0.41
CA LYS A 94 -0.74 5.40 -0.24
C LYS A 94 -0.22 4.22 -1.10
N PRO A 95 0.79 4.39 -1.97
CA PRO A 95 1.36 3.27 -2.71
C PRO A 95 2.00 2.22 -1.80
N ARG A 96 2.65 2.63 -0.71
CA ARG A 96 3.23 1.69 0.26
C ARG A 96 2.15 0.82 0.90
N LYS A 97 1.06 1.42 1.39
CA LYS A 97 -0.06 0.68 1.97
C LYS A 97 -0.67 -0.32 0.99
N ILE A 98 -0.97 0.12 -0.24
CA ILE A 98 -1.51 -0.75 -1.30
C ILE A 98 -0.57 -1.93 -1.57
N MET A 99 0.74 -1.70 -1.56
CA MET A 99 1.71 -2.77 -1.78
C MET A 99 1.89 -3.69 -0.59
N ASP A 100 1.90 -3.16 0.64
CA ASP A 100 1.94 -3.99 1.85
C ASP A 100 0.68 -4.87 1.91
N GLU A 101 -0.50 -4.33 1.57
CA GLU A 101 -1.75 -5.10 1.41
C GLU A 101 -1.64 -6.15 0.30
N ALA A 102 -1.03 -5.81 -0.84
CA ALA A 102 -0.83 -6.77 -1.93
C ALA A 102 0.15 -7.88 -1.60
N ILE A 103 1.19 -7.60 -0.82
CA ILE A 103 2.14 -8.61 -0.34
C ILE A 103 1.45 -9.51 0.67
N ALA A 104 0.73 -8.94 1.64
CA ALA A 104 -0.04 -9.71 2.63
C ALA A 104 -1.08 -10.62 1.97
N ALA A 105 -1.76 -10.12 0.93
CA ALA A 105 -2.70 -10.88 0.11
C ALA A 105 -2.05 -12.13 -0.54
N LEU A 106 -0.75 -12.07 -0.84
CA LEU A 106 0.03 -13.18 -1.39
C LEU A 106 0.68 -14.07 -0.33
N GLU A 107 0.50 -13.81 0.96
CA GLU A 107 0.95 -14.68 2.04
C GLU A 107 0.03 -15.89 2.20
N GLU A 108 0.53 -16.93 2.87
CA GLU A 108 -0.26 -18.10 3.21
C GLU A 108 -1.46 -17.72 4.08
N ALA A 109 -2.61 -18.32 3.78
CA ALA A 109 -3.82 -18.14 4.55
C ALA A 109 -3.59 -18.56 6.01
N SER A 110 -4.18 -17.82 6.95
CA SER A 110 -4.10 -18.23 8.36
C SER A 110 -4.74 -19.61 8.54
N PRO A 111 -4.33 -20.39 9.55
CA PRO A 111 -4.93 -21.70 9.83
C PRO A 111 -6.46 -21.63 10.01
N GLU A 112 -6.95 -20.53 10.58
CA GLU A 112 -8.37 -20.25 10.75
C GLU A 112 -9.07 -20.04 9.40
N ALA A 113 -8.54 -19.16 8.55
CA ALA A 113 -9.10 -18.90 7.22
C ALA A 113 -9.06 -20.16 6.33
N PHE A 114 -8.00 -20.96 6.45
CA PHE A 114 -7.91 -22.24 5.75
C PHE A 114 -8.98 -23.24 6.21
N ALA A 115 -9.22 -23.33 7.52
CA ALA A 115 -10.26 -24.19 8.09
C ALA A 115 -11.66 -23.78 7.62
N GLU A 116 -11.96 -22.47 7.59
CA GLU A 116 -13.23 -21.95 7.08
C GLU A 116 -13.45 -22.27 5.59
N VAL A 117 -12.42 -22.07 4.76
CA VAL A 117 -12.49 -22.38 3.32
C VAL A 117 -12.67 -23.89 3.09
N THR A 118 -12.00 -24.72 3.90
CA THR A 118 -12.12 -26.18 3.83
C THR A 118 -13.52 -26.65 4.24
N ASP A 119 -14.11 -26.05 5.28
CA ASP A 119 -15.48 -26.33 5.69
C ASP A 119 -16.49 -25.91 4.60
N ALA A 120 -16.28 -24.72 4.01
CA ALA A 120 -17.07 -24.28 2.86
C ALA A 120 -16.95 -25.22 1.65
N GLY A 121 -15.77 -25.81 1.43
CA GLY A 121 -15.55 -26.84 0.41
C GLY A 121 -16.44 -28.07 0.58
N ARG A 122 -16.80 -28.44 1.81
CA ARG A 122 -17.74 -29.56 2.07
C ARG A 122 -19.16 -29.22 1.64
N ARG A 123 -19.53 -27.94 1.69
CA ARG A 123 -20.86 -27.44 1.37
C ARG A 123 -21.02 -27.08 -0.10
N TYR A 124 -19.97 -26.57 -0.75
CA TYR A 124 -19.99 -26.08 -2.12
C TYR A 124 -18.96 -26.81 -2.99
N ALA A 125 -19.44 -27.59 -3.96
CA ALA A 125 -18.59 -28.37 -4.86
C ALA A 125 -17.58 -27.51 -5.66
N LYS A 126 -17.93 -26.26 -5.98
CA LYS A 126 -17.01 -25.33 -6.67
C LYS A 126 -15.79 -24.98 -5.83
N ILE A 127 -15.97 -24.77 -4.52
CA ILE A 127 -14.87 -24.48 -3.60
C ILE A 127 -14.00 -25.73 -3.42
N ALA A 128 -14.61 -26.93 -3.32
CA ALA A 128 -13.86 -28.18 -3.29
C ALA A 128 -12.99 -28.39 -4.53
N ALA A 129 -13.55 -28.16 -5.73
CA ALA A 129 -12.80 -28.27 -6.98
C ALA A 129 -11.64 -27.26 -7.06
N TYR A 130 -11.85 -26.03 -6.56
CA TYR A 130 -10.79 -25.03 -6.48
C TYR A 130 -9.66 -25.47 -5.54
N LEU A 131 -10.00 -25.98 -4.34
CA LEU A 131 -9.04 -26.49 -3.37
C LEU A 131 -8.25 -27.69 -3.91
N GLU A 132 -8.92 -28.60 -4.62
CA GLU A 132 -8.27 -29.73 -5.28
C GLU A 132 -7.23 -29.23 -6.29
N GLN A 133 -7.58 -28.25 -7.13
CA GLN A 133 -6.63 -27.66 -8.09
C GLN A 133 -5.45 -26.96 -7.40
N VAL A 134 -5.68 -26.23 -6.31
CA VAL A 134 -4.59 -25.60 -5.52
C VAL A 134 -3.68 -26.68 -4.91
N SER A 135 -4.25 -27.73 -4.32
CA SER A 135 -3.49 -28.84 -3.74
C SER A 135 -2.71 -29.63 -4.80
N ALA A 136 -3.26 -29.82 -6.01
CA ALA A 136 -2.60 -30.48 -7.12
C ALA A 136 -1.36 -29.71 -7.60
N GLN A 137 -1.35 -28.38 -7.42
CA GLN A 137 -0.17 -27.55 -7.66
C GLN A 137 0.88 -27.62 -6.53
N GLY A 138 0.59 -28.31 -5.42
CA GLY A 138 1.51 -28.50 -4.30
C GLY A 138 1.82 -27.23 -3.51
N ARG A 139 0.93 -26.23 -3.53
CA ARG A 139 1.11 -24.94 -2.86
C ARG A 139 0.05 -24.70 -1.77
N PRO A 140 0.37 -23.90 -0.74
CA PRO A 140 -0.64 -23.48 0.22
C PRO A 140 -1.66 -22.51 -0.40
N LEU A 141 -2.83 -22.44 0.24
CA LEU A 141 -3.87 -21.46 -0.07
C LEU A 141 -3.38 -20.07 0.36
N LEU A 142 -3.58 -19.05 -0.49
CA LEU A 142 -3.20 -17.68 -0.16
C LEU A 142 -4.31 -16.93 0.59
N GLN A 143 -3.96 -15.88 1.34
CA GLN A 143 -4.95 -15.03 2.01
C GLN A 143 -5.97 -14.44 1.03
N ALA A 144 -5.52 -13.95 -0.13
CA ALA A 144 -6.41 -13.41 -1.15
C ALA A 144 -7.40 -14.45 -1.69
N GLU A 145 -6.99 -15.71 -1.78
CA GLU A 145 -7.87 -16.80 -2.22
C GLU A 145 -8.93 -17.10 -1.15
N SER A 146 -8.55 -17.09 0.12
CA SER A 146 -9.52 -17.24 1.21
C SER A 146 -10.55 -16.10 1.24
N ALA A 147 -10.11 -14.86 1.02
CA ALA A 147 -10.99 -13.70 0.92
C ALA A 147 -11.93 -13.79 -0.29
N ALA A 148 -11.42 -14.23 -1.45
CA ALA A 148 -12.24 -14.45 -2.64
C ALA A 148 -13.30 -15.54 -2.39
N VAL A 149 -12.96 -16.61 -1.66
CA VAL A 149 -13.90 -17.64 -1.21
C VAL A 149 -15.00 -17.08 -0.34
N GLN A 150 -14.65 -16.32 0.69
CA GLN A 150 -15.64 -15.71 1.57
C GLN A 150 -16.57 -14.75 0.81
N GLN A 151 -16.03 -13.95 -0.12
CA GLN A 151 -16.81 -13.03 -0.94
C GLN A 151 -17.79 -13.79 -1.84
N TRP A 152 -17.34 -14.85 -2.50
CA TRP A 152 -18.21 -15.68 -3.34
C TRP A 152 -19.35 -16.31 -2.54
N ILE A 153 -19.09 -16.81 -1.32
CA ILE A 153 -20.13 -17.35 -0.44
C ILE A 153 -21.15 -16.26 -0.10
N ALA A 154 -20.69 -15.04 0.23
CA ALA A 154 -21.57 -13.92 0.54
C ALA A 154 -22.46 -13.54 -0.65
N ASP A 155 -21.90 -13.57 -1.87
CA ASP A 155 -22.65 -13.30 -3.10
C ASP A 155 -23.69 -14.41 -3.37
N GLU A 156 -23.34 -15.67 -3.17
CA GLU A 156 -24.26 -16.80 -3.34
C GLU A 156 -25.42 -16.75 -2.33
N VAL A 157 -25.14 -16.42 -1.06
CA VAL A 157 -26.16 -16.23 -0.02
C VAL A 157 -27.09 -15.05 -0.37
N ARG A 158 -26.54 -13.96 -0.90
CA ARG A 158 -27.34 -12.81 -1.35
C ARG A 158 -28.22 -13.17 -2.55
N ALA A 159 -27.69 -13.93 -3.51
CA ALA A 159 -28.45 -14.40 -4.66
C ALA A 159 -29.58 -15.36 -4.26
N ALA A 160 -29.37 -16.19 -3.23
CA ALA A 160 -30.39 -17.11 -2.72
C ALA A 160 -31.52 -16.44 -1.91
N THR A 161 -31.33 -15.18 -1.48
CA THR A 161 -32.28 -14.43 -0.65
C THR A 161 -32.99 -13.29 -1.42
N ALA A 162 -32.65 -13.08 -2.69
CA ALA A 162 -33.28 -12.14 -3.60
C ALA A 162 -34.37 -12.82 -4.45
#